data_AF-U6MUA3-F1
#
_entry.id   AF-U6MUA3-F1
#
_cell.length_a   1.000
_cell.length_b   1.000
_cell.length_c   1.000
_cell.angle_alpha   90.00
_cell.angle_beta   90.00
_cell.angle_gamma   90.00
#
_symmetry.space_group_name_H-M   'P 1'
#
loop_
_entity.id
_entity.type
_entity.pdbx_description
1 polymer ?
#
loop_
_entity_poly.entity_id
_entity_poly.type
_entity_poly.pdbx_seq_one_letter_code
_entity_poly.pdbx_strand_id
1 'polypeptide(L)'
;QSDGGAPTGAPASSARKPEDAERGPQGALGPPGPRRPQGPPGGPLSPDSPVPFLTATETQQKVERWWRQGAPGALAERGVHAEIERFKATYVLVPGLDAALAQRLRRLTAACCRHLPQGLAESKEAARVMERFVWLEAHDRLWPFFLEAGESKQKEIERGLQIFRTSVASSLEALGLRRELRGTDTGEAGKEVGKVPSMLLPHEKLQQLCRAVDAIHRAFNSAVAAAAASKGSLGLAREEAVEVCCEDLVALLVLALAEGGAAAFVASYLHMLVLLLQQSREARMDKEAFYLTALHSALTFLSQARAVQTPQPLSAA
;
A
#
# COMPACT_ATOMS: atom_id res chain seq x y z
N GLN A 1 -18.99 -21.35 70.16
CA GLN A 1 -17.97 -20.68 70.99
C GLN A 1 -16.97 -20.08 70.01
N SER A 2 -16.93 -18.78 69.70
CA SER A 2 -16.81 -17.57 70.55
C SER A 2 -15.37 -17.39 71.08
N ASP A 3 -14.63 -16.28 70.89
CA ASP A 3 -14.83 -15.01 70.14
C ASP A 3 -13.44 -14.59 69.52
N GLY A 4 -13.30 -13.64 68.59
CA GLY A 4 -13.38 -12.16 68.74
C GLY A 4 -11.97 -11.54 68.89
N GLY A 5 -11.63 -10.34 68.37
CA GLY A 5 -12.34 -9.37 67.53
C GLY A 5 -11.40 -8.21 67.12
N ALA A 6 -11.89 -7.25 66.31
CA ALA A 6 -11.23 -5.95 66.05
C ALA A 6 -11.76 -4.87 67.03
N PRO A 7 -11.21 -3.62 67.10
CA PRO A 7 -11.71 -2.57 66.18
C PRO A 7 -10.82 -1.30 65.91
N THR A 8 -11.20 -0.56 64.85
CA THR A 8 -11.22 0.94 64.68
C THR A 8 -10.01 1.86 64.98
N GLY A 9 -9.83 2.89 64.12
CA GLY A 9 -9.10 4.13 64.47
C GLY A 9 -8.96 5.20 63.36
N ALA A 10 -9.87 6.16 63.30
CA ALA A 10 -9.76 7.44 62.55
C ALA A 10 -10.64 8.50 63.27
N PRO A 11 -10.34 9.84 63.27
CA PRO A 11 -10.81 10.69 62.15
C PRO A 11 -10.09 12.06 61.90
N ALA A 12 -10.48 12.70 60.78
CA ALA A 12 -10.75 14.14 60.55
C ALA A 12 -9.76 15.31 60.88
N SER A 13 -9.39 16.04 59.81
CA SER A 13 -9.64 17.50 59.57
C SER A 13 -9.04 18.60 60.46
N SER A 14 -8.34 19.61 59.88
CA SER A 14 -8.93 20.95 59.61
C SER A 14 -7.91 22.04 59.14
N ALA A 15 -8.42 23.01 58.39
CA ALA A 15 -7.84 24.14 57.65
C ALA A 15 -6.77 25.06 58.30
N ARG A 16 -5.98 25.76 57.46
CA ARG A 16 -6.07 27.24 57.24
C ARG A 16 -5.16 27.81 56.12
N LYS A 17 -5.56 28.97 55.58
CA LYS A 17 -4.83 29.91 54.68
C LYS A 17 -4.50 31.19 55.49
N PRO A 18 -3.49 32.03 55.15
CA PRO A 18 -3.60 33.08 54.11
C PRO A 18 -2.26 33.22 53.29
N GLU A 19 -1.97 34.09 52.30
CA GLU A 19 -2.31 35.52 51.98
C GLU A 19 -1.72 36.54 52.99
N ASP A 20 -1.07 37.66 52.64
CA ASP A 20 -0.45 38.15 51.38
C ASP A 20 0.66 39.19 51.81
N ALA A 21 1.49 39.89 51.03
CA ALA A 21 1.58 40.24 49.60
C ALA A 21 3.08 40.40 49.18
N GLU A 22 3.66 41.40 48.47
CA GLU A 22 3.28 42.74 47.94
C GLU A 22 4.18 43.10 46.70
N ARG A 23 4.46 44.39 46.43
CA ARG A 23 5.11 44.98 45.21
C ARG A 23 6.61 45.30 45.45
N GLY A 24 7.48 45.69 44.49
CA GLY A 24 7.47 46.08 43.07
C GLY A 24 8.91 46.59 42.68
N PRO A 25 9.17 47.35 41.58
CA PRO A 25 8.29 47.88 40.54
C PRO A 25 8.76 47.67 39.06
N GLN A 26 7.98 48.25 38.15
CA GLN A 26 8.01 48.39 36.68
C GLN A 26 9.35 48.50 35.92
N GLY A 27 9.34 48.04 34.66
CA GLY A 27 10.32 48.38 33.60
C GLY A 27 9.75 48.23 32.17
N ALA A 28 9.64 49.36 31.46
CA ALA A 28 9.37 49.60 30.01
C ALA A 28 8.67 48.55 29.11
N LEU A 29 7.62 49.00 28.39
CA LEU A 29 6.99 48.27 27.28
C LEU A 29 7.80 48.37 25.97
N GLY A 30 7.88 47.28 25.21
CA GLY A 30 8.35 47.23 23.81
C GLY A 30 7.29 46.64 22.87
N PRO A 31 7.26 47.02 21.58
CA PRO A 31 6.22 46.56 20.65
C PRO A 31 6.38 45.08 20.27
N PRO A 32 5.26 44.35 20.04
CA PRO A 32 5.32 42.93 19.70
C PRO A 32 5.81 42.69 18.27
N GLY A 33 6.88 41.91 18.12
CA GLY A 33 7.33 41.41 16.82
C GLY A 33 6.35 40.41 16.17
N PRO A 34 6.46 40.16 14.85
CA PRO A 34 5.52 39.33 14.12
C PRO A 34 5.51 37.89 14.65
N ARG A 35 4.33 37.39 15.01
CA ARG A 35 4.13 36.00 15.41
C ARG A 35 4.41 35.07 14.23
N ARG A 36 5.40 34.19 14.34
CA ARG A 36 5.50 33.00 13.49
C ARG A 36 4.21 32.16 13.68
N PRO A 37 3.65 31.55 12.63
CA PRO A 37 2.58 30.58 12.81
C PRO A 37 3.12 29.42 13.65
N GLN A 38 2.52 29.21 14.82
CA GLN A 38 2.76 28.00 15.60
C GLN A 38 2.11 26.84 14.84
N GLY A 39 2.89 25.80 14.55
CA GLY A 39 2.31 24.54 14.10
C GLY A 39 1.38 23.97 15.18
N PRO A 40 0.38 23.13 14.81
CA PRO A 40 -0.54 22.56 15.78
C PRO A 40 0.24 21.81 16.88
N PRO A 41 -0.17 21.94 18.15
CA PRO A 41 0.54 21.31 19.26
C PRO A 41 0.56 19.79 19.09
N GLY A 42 1.72 19.17 19.32
CA GLY A 42 1.88 17.73 19.19
C GLY A 42 0.96 16.98 20.15
N GLY A 43 -0.06 16.32 19.60
CA GLY A 43 -0.85 15.34 20.33
C GLY A 43 0.01 14.15 20.78
N PRO A 44 -0.45 13.36 21.77
CA PRO A 44 0.32 12.25 22.30
C PRO A 44 0.70 11.24 21.20
N LEU A 45 1.96 10.81 21.22
CA LEU A 45 2.51 9.86 20.26
C LEU A 45 1.71 8.56 20.26
N SER A 46 1.23 8.15 19.09
CA SER A 46 0.54 6.86 18.91
C SER A 46 1.51 5.70 19.18
N PRO A 47 1.11 4.64 19.91
CA PRO A 47 2.03 3.61 20.39
C PRO A 47 2.54 2.65 19.29
N ASP A 48 1.86 2.57 18.15
CA ASP A 48 2.34 1.81 16.99
C ASP A 48 3.38 2.63 16.20
N SER A 49 4.64 2.60 16.66
CA SER A 49 5.77 3.04 15.84
C SER A 49 5.78 2.23 14.53
N PRO A 50 5.77 2.87 13.35
CA PRO A 50 5.60 2.17 12.08
C PRO A 50 6.81 1.30 11.78
N VAL A 51 6.65 -0.02 11.94
CA VAL A 51 7.66 -1.02 11.57
C VAL A 51 8.15 -0.72 10.15
N PRO A 52 9.45 -0.45 9.94
CA PRO A 52 9.95 0.04 8.67
C PRO A 52 9.68 -0.97 7.55
N PHE A 53 9.40 -0.45 6.36
CA PHE A 53 9.33 -1.27 5.16
C PHE A 53 10.71 -1.89 4.89
N LEU A 54 10.75 -3.20 4.61
CA LEU A 54 11.98 -3.92 4.27
C LEU A 54 11.87 -4.54 2.88
N THR A 55 12.83 -4.26 2.02
CA THR A 55 13.01 -4.99 0.75
C THR A 55 13.27 -6.49 0.98
N ALA A 56 13.24 -7.29 -0.09
CA ALA A 56 13.66 -8.69 -0.06
C ALA A 56 15.07 -8.84 0.57
N THR A 57 16.03 -8.03 0.13
CA THR A 57 17.41 -8.02 0.63
C THR A 57 17.50 -7.67 2.12
N GLU A 58 16.78 -6.64 2.56
CA GLU A 58 16.78 -6.25 3.98
C GLU A 58 16.07 -7.28 4.87
N THR A 59 15.02 -7.91 4.36
CA THR A 59 14.32 -9.03 5.02
C THR A 59 15.30 -10.19 5.23
N GLN A 60 15.98 -10.63 4.16
CA GLN A 60 16.98 -11.69 4.20
C GLN A 60 18.08 -11.40 5.23
N GLN A 61 18.72 -10.23 5.13
CA GLN A 61 19.78 -9.83 6.07
C GLN A 61 19.32 -9.74 7.53
N LYS A 62 18.03 -9.45 7.78
CA LYS A 62 17.47 -9.36 9.13
C LYS A 62 17.19 -10.75 9.71
N VAL A 63 16.74 -11.69 8.89
CA VAL A 63 16.49 -13.08 9.26
C VAL A 63 17.81 -13.84 9.48
N GLU A 64 18.82 -13.63 8.62
CA GLU A 64 20.17 -14.18 8.85
C GLU A 64 20.80 -13.68 10.16
N ARG A 65 20.50 -12.45 10.57
CA ARG A 65 20.90 -11.89 11.88
C ARG A 65 20.18 -12.56 13.07
N TRP A 66 19.13 -13.33 12.85
CA TRP A 66 18.52 -14.20 13.86
C TRP A 66 19.15 -15.60 13.87
N TRP A 67 19.39 -16.19 12.69
CA TRP A 67 20.03 -17.51 12.57
C TRP A 67 21.43 -17.54 13.21
N ARG A 68 22.20 -16.45 13.07
CA ARG A 68 23.54 -16.29 13.64
C ARG A 68 23.56 -16.10 15.18
N GLN A 69 22.42 -16.13 15.88
CA GLN A 69 22.33 -15.99 17.35
C GLN A 69 22.65 -17.31 18.09
N GLY A 70 23.73 -17.98 17.70
CA GLY A 70 24.17 -19.25 18.29
C GLY A 70 23.19 -20.41 18.08
N ALA A 71 23.25 -21.41 18.97
CA ALA A 71 22.48 -22.64 18.83
C ALA A 71 20.94 -22.45 18.75
N PRO A 72 20.30 -21.52 19.49
CA PRO A 72 18.87 -21.24 19.32
C PRO A 72 18.52 -20.69 17.93
N GLY A 73 19.36 -19.82 17.37
CA GLY A 73 19.20 -19.27 16.02
C GLY A 73 19.26 -20.37 14.95
N ALA A 74 20.27 -21.24 15.01
CA ALA A 74 20.41 -22.36 14.07
C ALA A 74 19.32 -23.45 14.24
N LEU A 75 18.73 -23.60 15.43
CA LEU A 75 17.56 -24.46 15.65
C LEU A 75 16.29 -23.86 15.02
N ALA A 76 16.07 -22.56 15.20
CA ALA A 76 14.97 -21.83 14.59
C ALA A 76 15.04 -21.87 13.06
N GLU A 77 16.23 -21.63 12.50
CA GLU A 77 16.54 -21.72 11.07
C GLU A 77 16.10 -23.06 10.47
N ARG A 78 16.53 -24.19 11.06
CA ARG A 78 16.15 -25.52 10.56
C ARG A 78 14.65 -25.80 10.67
N GLY A 79 14.01 -25.31 11.74
CA GLY A 79 12.55 -25.45 11.91
C GLY A 79 11.75 -24.68 10.85
N VAL A 80 12.14 -23.43 10.58
CA VAL A 80 11.49 -22.58 9.59
C VAL A 80 11.64 -23.13 8.17
N HIS A 81 12.86 -23.49 7.75
CA HIS A 81 13.05 -24.09 6.42
C HIS A 81 12.31 -25.43 6.27
N ALA A 82 12.25 -26.26 7.32
CA ALA A 82 11.52 -27.54 7.27
C ALA A 82 10.00 -27.36 7.08
N GLU A 83 9.38 -26.32 7.67
CA GLU A 83 7.96 -26.00 7.44
C GLU A 83 7.71 -25.42 6.03
N ILE A 84 8.64 -24.63 5.50
CA ILE A 84 8.55 -24.04 4.15
C ILE A 84 8.74 -25.10 3.07
N GLU A 85 9.76 -25.96 3.16
CA GLU A 85 9.97 -27.06 2.22
C GLU A 85 8.84 -28.09 2.29
N ARG A 86 8.31 -28.38 3.48
CA ARG A 86 7.07 -29.16 3.63
C ARG A 86 5.90 -28.49 2.89
N PHE A 87 5.76 -27.17 2.93
CA PHE A 87 4.73 -26.48 2.16
C PHE A 87 4.95 -26.63 0.64
N LYS A 88 6.17 -26.38 0.13
CA LYS A 88 6.49 -26.53 -1.31
C LYS A 88 6.21 -27.95 -1.83
N ALA A 89 6.52 -28.97 -1.02
CA ALA A 89 6.37 -30.38 -1.37
C ALA A 89 4.93 -30.93 -1.23
N THR A 90 4.09 -30.35 -0.37
CA THR A 90 2.75 -30.91 -0.05
C THR A 90 1.56 -30.05 -0.46
N TYR A 91 1.75 -28.76 -0.76
CA TYR A 91 0.64 -27.88 -1.10
C TYR A 91 0.42 -27.80 -2.62
N VAL A 92 -0.76 -28.23 -3.06
CA VAL A 92 -1.20 -28.12 -4.46
C VAL A 92 -1.74 -26.72 -4.71
N LEU A 93 -1.10 -25.99 -5.63
CA LEU A 93 -1.56 -24.69 -6.11
C LEU A 93 -2.62 -24.88 -7.20
N VAL A 94 -3.74 -24.16 -7.11
CA VAL A 94 -4.88 -24.27 -8.02
C VAL A 94 -5.37 -22.85 -8.36
N PRO A 95 -5.51 -22.47 -9.65
CA PRO A 95 -5.98 -21.14 -10.03
C PRO A 95 -7.37 -20.82 -9.46
N GLY A 96 -7.58 -19.59 -9.00
CA GLY A 96 -8.85 -19.13 -8.42
C GLY A 96 -9.12 -19.56 -6.98
N LEU A 97 -8.24 -20.35 -6.35
CA LEU A 97 -8.30 -20.66 -4.91
C LEU A 97 -7.43 -19.70 -4.06
N ASP A 98 -7.31 -18.45 -4.51
CA ASP A 98 -6.40 -17.43 -3.94
C ASP A 98 -6.63 -17.18 -2.44
N ALA A 99 -7.88 -17.22 -1.99
CA ALA A 99 -8.23 -17.10 -0.57
C ALA A 99 -7.77 -18.31 0.27
N ALA A 100 -7.75 -19.52 -0.30
CA ALA A 100 -7.25 -20.72 0.37
C ALA A 100 -5.72 -20.72 0.43
N LEU A 101 -5.05 -20.28 -0.64
CA LEU A 101 -3.60 -20.05 -0.66
C LEU A 101 -3.20 -19.00 0.39
N ALA A 102 -3.86 -17.85 0.42
CA ALA A 102 -3.65 -16.80 1.41
C ALA A 102 -3.84 -17.29 2.85
N GLN A 103 -4.86 -18.13 3.10
CA GLN A 103 -5.07 -18.76 4.40
C GLN A 103 -3.95 -19.77 4.74
N ARG A 104 -3.47 -20.54 3.76
CA ARG A 104 -2.37 -21.51 3.95
C ARG A 104 -1.04 -20.80 4.23
N LEU A 105 -0.76 -19.68 3.58
CA LEU A 105 0.42 -18.85 3.81
C LEU A 105 0.36 -18.18 5.19
N ARG A 106 -0.79 -17.62 5.60
CA ARG A 106 -0.98 -17.14 6.99
C ARG A 106 -0.69 -18.25 8.02
N ARG A 107 -1.15 -19.49 7.77
CA ARG A 107 -0.86 -20.66 8.62
C ARG A 107 0.62 -21.07 8.58
N LEU A 108 1.32 -20.87 7.45
CA LEU A 108 2.76 -21.13 7.30
C LEU A 108 3.58 -20.11 8.11
N THR A 109 3.35 -18.81 7.92
CA THR A 109 3.98 -17.75 8.73
C THR A 109 3.76 -18.00 10.22
N ALA A 110 2.54 -18.32 10.64
CA ALA A 110 2.24 -18.66 12.02
C ALA A 110 2.89 -19.97 12.52
N ALA A 111 3.31 -20.88 11.63
CA ALA A 111 4.13 -22.04 11.97
C ALA A 111 5.61 -21.65 12.13
N CYS A 112 6.16 -20.93 11.17
CA CYS A 112 7.53 -20.45 11.21
C CYS A 112 7.81 -19.57 12.45
N CYS A 113 6.87 -18.70 12.84
CA CYS A 113 6.99 -17.90 14.07
C CYS A 113 7.10 -18.75 15.36
N ARG A 114 6.54 -19.97 15.40
CA ARG A 114 6.67 -20.87 16.58
C ARG A 114 8.06 -21.51 16.71
N HIS A 115 8.90 -21.42 15.68
CA HIS A 115 10.29 -21.86 15.73
C HIS A 115 11.25 -20.74 16.18
N LEU A 116 10.80 -19.48 16.21
CA LEU A 116 11.62 -18.36 16.68
C LEU A 116 11.88 -18.45 18.20
N PRO A 117 13.05 -17.97 18.70
CA PRO A 117 13.28 -17.79 20.13
C PRO A 117 12.16 -16.97 20.78
N GLN A 118 11.80 -17.28 22.03
CA GLN A 118 10.58 -16.77 22.66
C GLN A 118 10.42 -15.23 22.60
N GLY A 119 11.50 -14.47 22.91
CA GLY A 119 11.49 -13.01 22.85
C GLY A 119 11.37 -12.40 21.44
N LEU A 120 11.54 -13.21 20.37
CA LEU A 120 11.20 -12.84 19.00
C LEU A 120 9.81 -13.34 18.60
N ALA A 121 9.38 -14.52 19.05
CA ALA A 121 8.09 -15.12 18.69
C ALA A 121 6.88 -14.24 19.08
N GLU A 122 6.98 -13.48 20.17
CA GLU A 122 5.93 -12.57 20.66
C GLU A 122 5.92 -11.20 19.95
N SER A 123 6.91 -10.90 19.09
CA SER A 123 7.05 -9.59 18.45
C SER A 123 6.19 -9.42 17.18
N LYS A 124 5.32 -8.40 17.18
CA LYS A 124 4.60 -7.93 15.96
C LYS A 124 5.54 -7.69 14.78
N GLU A 125 6.75 -7.16 15.04
CA GLU A 125 7.76 -6.91 14.03
C GLU A 125 8.34 -8.21 13.47
N ALA A 126 8.69 -9.15 14.35
CA ALA A 126 9.24 -10.43 13.91
C ALA A 126 8.23 -11.22 13.06
N ALA A 127 6.94 -11.17 13.40
CA ALA A 127 5.87 -11.75 12.58
C ALA A 127 5.77 -11.12 11.17
N ARG A 128 5.90 -9.78 11.05
CA ARG A 128 5.91 -9.08 9.75
C ARG A 128 7.16 -9.39 8.91
N VAL A 129 8.31 -9.57 9.55
CA VAL A 129 9.57 -9.99 8.89
C VAL A 129 9.47 -11.45 8.44
N MET A 130 8.93 -12.34 9.28
CA MET A 130 8.70 -13.75 8.96
C MET A 130 7.66 -13.93 7.85
N GLU A 131 6.65 -13.07 7.75
CA GLU A 131 5.75 -13.04 6.60
C GLU A 131 6.52 -12.78 5.30
N ARG A 132 7.34 -11.73 5.25
CA ARG A 132 8.17 -11.41 4.07
C ARG A 132 9.16 -12.54 3.75
N PHE A 133 9.75 -13.17 4.75
CA PHE A 133 10.67 -14.29 4.55
C PHE A 133 9.97 -15.55 4.00
N VAL A 134 8.77 -15.89 4.50
CA VAL A 134 7.96 -16.97 3.93
C VAL A 134 7.57 -16.69 2.47
N TRP A 135 7.26 -15.44 2.13
CA TRP A 135 7.02 -15.03 0.74
C TRP A 135 8.27 -15.10 -0.15
N LEU A 136 9.44 -14.75 0.39
CA LEU A 136 10.73 -14.83 -0.28
C LEU A 136 11.11 -16.29 -0.60
N GLU A 137 11.14 -17.14 0.42
CA GLU A 137 11.57 -18.54 0.30
C GLU A 137 10.61 -19.40 -0.53
N ALA A 138 9.32 -19.07 -0.57
CA ALA A 138 8.32 -19.76 -1.40
C ALA A 138 8.18 -19.16 -2.81
N HIS A 139 8.92 -18.10 -3.16
CA HIS A 139 8.80 -17.42 -4.44
C HIS A 139 9.11 -18.35 -5.63
N ASP A 140 10.08 -19.25 -5.47
CA ASP A 140 10.46 -20.28 -6.44
C ASP A 140 9.28 -21.15 -6.90
N ARG A 141 8.35 -21.47 -6.00
CA ARG A 141 7.18 -22.29 -6.24
C ARG A 141 5.94 -21.47 -6.61
N LEU A 142 5.78 -20.30 -6.02
CA LEU A 142 4.60 -19.44 -6.17
C LEU A 142 4.63 -18.59 -7.46
N TRP A 143 5.78 -18.04 -7.84
CA TRP A 143 5.86 -17.13 -8.98
C TRP A 143 5.60 -17.79 -10.34
N PRO A 144 6.14 -19.00 -10.65
CA PRO A 144 5.78 -19.71 -11.87
C PRO A 144 4.28 -20.01 -11.95
N PHE A 145 3.65 -20.35 -10.83
CA PHE A 145 2.21 -20.57 -10.75
C PHE A 145 1.39 -19.30 -11.04
N PHE A 146 1.80 -18.13 -10.51
CA PHE A 146 1.13 -16.86 -10.85
C PHE A 146 1.32 -16.43 -12.30
N LEU A 147 2.48 -16.75 -12.91
CA LEU A 147 2.72 -16.55 -14.34
C LEU A 147 1.79 -17.41 -15.19
N GLU A 148 1.69 -18.71 -14.89
CA GLU A 148 0.81 -19.67 -15.57
C GLU A 148 -0.67 -19.31 -15.41
N ALA A 149 -1.14 -19.10 -14.18
CA ALA A 149 -2.53 -18.73 -13.88
C ALA A 149 -2.94 -17.38 -14.50
N GLY A 150 -2.00 -16.45 -14.67
CA GLY A 150 -2.23 -15.15 -15.28
C GLY A 150 -2.13 -15.12 -16.81
N GLU A 151 -1.59 -16.16 -17.46
CA GLU A 151 -1.04 -16.05 -18.82
C GLU A 151 -2.09 -15.70 -19.89
N SER A 152 -3.27 -16.34 -19.86
CA SER A 152 -4.36 -16.06 -20.82
C SER A 152 -4.91 -14.64 -20.66
N LYS A 153 -5.14 -14.21 -19.41
CA LYS A 153 -5.64 -12.86 -19.10
C LYS A 153 -4.60 -11.78 -19.43
N GLN A 154 -3.31 -12.08 -19.28
CA GLN A 154 -2.21 -11.22 -19.72
C GLN A 154 -2.23 -11.00 -21.24
N LYS A 155 -2.49 -12.04 -22.04
CA LYS A 155 -2.63 -11.96 -23.51
C LYS A 155 -3.87 -11.19 -23.96
N GLU A 156 -4.90 -11.06 -23.13
CA GLU A 156 -6.03 -10.15 -23.36
C GLU A 156 -5.65 -8.69 -23.07
N ILE A 157 -5.08 -8.43 -21.88
CA ILE A 157 -4.71 -7.10 -21.42
C ILE A 157 -3.65 -6.46 -22.32
N GLU A 158 -2.67 -7.22 -22.82
CA GLU A 158 -1.65 -6.70 -23.73
C GLU A 158 -2.25 -6.24 -25.08
N ARG A 159 -3.29 -6.93 -25.57
CA ARG A 159 -4.04 -6.50 -26.77
C ARG A 159 -4.85 -5.24 -26.51
N GLY A 160 -5.46 -5.12 -25.33
CA GLY A 160 -6.12 -3.88 -24.90
C GLY A 160 -5.14 -2.71 -24.87
N LEU A 161 -3.99 -2.87 -24.20
CA LEU A 161 -2.95 -1.84 -24.06
C LEU A 161 -2.39 -1.36 -25.40
N GLN A 162 -2.29 -2.23 -26.40
CA GLN A 162 -1.79 -1.86 -27.72
C GLN A 162 -2.70 -0.84 -28.46
N ILE A 163 -4.00 -0.79 -28.13
CA ILE A 163 -4.91 0.26 -28.59
C ILE A 163 -4.44 1.62 -28.03
N PHE A 164 -4.17 1.66 -26.73
CA PHE A 164 -3.81 2.90 -26.01
C PHE A 164 -2.43 3.43 -26.40
N ARG A 165 -1.46 2.54 -26.64
CA ARG A 165 -0.11 2.91 -27.14
C ARG A 165 -0.10 3.48 -28.56
N THR A 166 -1.08 3.16 -29.41
CA THR A 166 -1.05 3.53 -30.83
C THR A 166 -1.85 4.78 -31.17
N SER A 167 -2.76 5.24 -30.31
CA SER A 167 -3.57 6.44 -30.57
C SER A 167 -3.96 7.18 -29.27
N VAL A 168 -3.03 7.97 -28.73
CA VAL A 168 -3.24 8.71 -27.46
C VAL A 168 -4.43 9.68 -27.54
N ALA A 169 -4.65 10.34 -28.69
CA ALA A 169 -5.74 11.31 -28.84
C ALA A 169 -7.14 10.65 -28.71
N SER A 170 -7.40 9.53 -29.41
CA SER A 170 -8.66 8.81 -29.27
C SER A 170 -8.76 8.04 -27.95
N SER A 171 -7.63 7.67 -27.35
CA SER A 171 -7.57 6.99 -26.06
C SER A 171 -8.18 7.81 -24.93
N LEU A 172 -7.85 9.10 -24.87
CA LEU A 172 -8.34 10.02 -23.83
C LEU A 172 -9.86 10.19 -23.88
N GLU A 173 -10.47 10.08 -25.07
CA GLU A 173 -11.92 10.11 -25.22
C GLU A 173 -12.57 8.75 -24.97
N ALA A 174 -11.95 7.66 -25.44
CA ALA A 174 -12.41 6.28 -25.21
C ALA A 174 -12.34 5.85 -23.73
N LEU A 175 -11.49 6.50 -22.93
CA LEU A 175 -11.42 6.33 -21.46
C LEU A 175 -12.41 7.22 -20.70
N GLY A 176 -13.18 8.08 -21.38
CA GLY A 176 -14.10 9.04 -20.75
C GLY A 176 -13.41 10.14 -19.94
N LEU A 177 -12.09 10.32 -20.06
CA LEU A 177 -11.32 11.19 -19.18
C LEU A 177 -11.73 12.66 -19.35
N ARG A 178 -12.07 13.30 -18.22
CA ARG A 178 -12.53 14.70 -18.14
C ARG A 178 -11.55 15.63 -18.83
N ARG A 179 -12.07 16.64 -19.54
CA ARG A 179 -11.30 17.51 -20.45
C ARG A 179 -10.10 18.17 -19.77
N GLU A 180 -10.29 18.56 -18.52
CA GLU A 180 -9.34 19.20 -17.61
C GLU A 180 -8.11 18.31 -17.35
N LEU A 181 -8.26 16.98 -17.43
CA LEU A 181 -7.25 15.99 -17.06
C LEU A 181 -6.55 15.37 -18.27
N ARG A 182 -6.97 15.71 -19.49
CA ARG A 182 -6.38 15.21 -20.73
C ARG A 182 -4.93 15.65 -20.96
N GLY A 183 -4.43 16.59 -20.16
CA GLY A 183 -3.03 17.02 -20.10
C GLY A 183 -2.19 16.39 -19.00
N THR A 184 -2.70 15.38 -18.27
CA THR A 184 -1.96 14.70 -17.20
C THR A 184 -0.85 13.80 -17.75
N ASP A 185 0.42 14.17 -17.50
CA ASP A 185 1.59 13.35 -17.82
C ASP A 185 1.63 12.08 -16.94
N THR A 186 1.39 10.92 -17.54
CA THR A 186 1.46 9.62 -16.85
C THR A 186 2.83 8.95 -16.95
N GLY A 187 3.83 9.60 -17.55
CA GLY A 187 5.17 9.03 -17.79
C GLY A 187 6.00 8.79 -16.52
N GLU A 188 5.78 9.51 -15.42
CA GLU A 188 6.35 9.14 -14.11
C GLU A 188 5.66 7.89 -13.55
N ALA A 189 4.33 7.88 -13.58
CA ALA A 189 3.54 6.74 -13.10
C ALA A 189 3.83 5.46 -13.90
N GLY A 190 4.00 5.53 -15.22
CA GLY A 190 4.39 4.41 -16.07
C GLY A 190 5.76 3.84 -15.71
N LYS A 191 6.75 4.69 -15.40
CA LYS A 191 8.06 4.24 -14.89
C LYS A 191 7.97 3.56 -13.53
N GLU A 192 7.03 3.97 -12.68
CA GLU A 192 6.77 3.28 -11.41
C GLU A 192 6.01 1.96 -11.62
N VAL A 193 5.02 1.92 -12.52
CA VAL A 193 4.27 0.70 -12.91
C VAL A 193 5.20 -0.35 -13.52
N GLY A 194 6.06 0.02 -14.48
CA GLY A 194 6.99 -0.90 -15.16
C GLY A 194 8.02 -1.58 -14.24
N LYS A 195 8.19 -1.08 -13.01
CA LYS A 195 9.02 -1.72 -11.96
C LYS A 195 8.29 -2.80 -11.17
N VAL A 196 6.95 -2.82 -11.17
CA VAL A 196 6.15 -3.80 -10.39
C VAL A 196 6.51 -5.26 -10.76
N PRO A 197 6.69 -5.66 -12.04
CA PRO A 197 7.05 -7.03 -12.39
C PRO A 197 8.38 -7.51 -11.79
N SER A 198 9.40 -6.65 -11.69
CA SER A 198 10.74 -7.01 -11.20
C SER A 198 10.90 -6.98 -9.68
N MET A 199 9.94 -6.41 -8.94
CA MET A 199 9.88 -6.57 -7.48
C MET A 199 9.64 -8.04 -7.09
N LEU A 200 10.31 -8.52 -6.05
CA LEU A 200 10.30 -9.95 -5.68
C LEU A 200 9.19 -10.26 -4.67
N LEU A 201 9.02 -9.42 -3.64
CA LEU A 201 7.95 -9.56 -2.64
C LEU A 201 6.64 -8.91 -3.11
N PRO A 202 5.47 -9.45 -2.71
CA PRO A 202 4.19 -8.81 -2.99
C PRO A 202 4.06 -7.46 -2.26
N HIS A 203 4.72 -7.31 -1.11
CA HIS A 203 4.79 -6.04 -0.39
C HIS A 203 5.54 -4.96 -1.18
N GLU A 204 6.59 -5.34 -1.92
CA GLU A 204 7.35 -4.44 -2.81
C GLU A 204 6.51 -4.08 -4.04
N LYS A 205 5.86 -5.07 -4.68
CA LYS A 205 4.89 -4.85 -5.77
C LYS A 205 3.81 -3.84 -5.37
N LEU A 206 3.26 -3.98 -4.16
CA LEU A 206 2.20 -3.12 -3.63
C LEU A 206 2.69 -1.71 -3.28
N GLN A 207 3.85 -1.57 -2.63
CA GLN A 207 4.48 -0.25 -2.42
C GLN A 207 4.76 0.45 -3.76
N GLN A 208 5.18 -0.30 -4.77
CA GLN A 208 5.52 0.21 -6.09
C GLN A 208 4.27 0.65 -6.88
N LEU A 209 3.13 -0.03 -6.70
CA LEU A 209 1.81 0.45 -7.14
C LEU A 209 1.40 1.75 -6.42
N CYS A 210 1.60 1.85 -5.10
CA CYS A 210 1.31 3.09 -4.36
C CYS A 210 2.14 4.28 -4.88
N ARG A 211 3.43 4.09 -5.19
CA ARG A 211 4.28 5.12 -5.82
C ARG A 211 3.73 5.59 -7.17
N ALA A 212 3.24 4.67 -7.99
CA ALA A 212 2.61 5.01 -9.26
C ALA A 212 1.33 5.85 -9.09
N VAL A 213 0.45 5.48 -8.15
CA VAL A 213 -0.77 6.26 -7.90
C VAL A 213 -0.46 7.62 -7.27
N ASP A 214 0.49 7.70 -6.34
CA ASP A 214 0.96 8.98 -5.79
C ASP A 214 1.63 9.86 -6.88
N ALA A 215 2.21 9.27 -7.94
CA ALA A 215 2.69 9.98 -9.12
C ALA A 215 1.54 10.47 -10.02
N ILE A 216 0.50 9.64 -10.25
CA ILE A 216 -0.74 10.07 -10.93
C ILE A 216 -1.34 11.28 -10.20
N HIS A 217 -1.42 11.24 -8.87
CA HIS A 217 -1.90 12.36 -8.07
C HIS A 217 -1.03 13.63 -8.18
N ARG A 218 0.30 13.50 -8.29
CA ARG A 218 1.19 14.65 -8.57
C ARG A 218 0.92 15.25 -9.95
N ALA A 219 0.89 14.42 -10.98
CA ALA A 219 0.66 14.85 -12.36
C ALA A 219 -0.73 15.47 -12.56
N PHE A 220 -1.75 14.91 -11.93
CA PHE A 220 -3.10 15.46 -11.85
C PHE A 220 -3.10 16.89 -11.28
N ASN A 221 -2.49 17.10 -10.12
CA ASN A 221 -2.47 18.41 -9.46
C ASN A 221 -1.75 19.47 -10.32
N SER A 222 -0.64 19.08 -10.98
CA SER A 222 0.07 19.93 -11.94
C SER A 222 -0.77 20.28 -13.17
N ALA A 223 -1.52 19.31 -13.72
CA ALA A 223 -2.40 19.54 -14.87
C ALA A 223 -3.57 20.48 -14.54
N VAL A 224 -4.21 20.30 -13.38
CA VAL A 224 -5.28 21.19 -12.91
C VAL A 224 -4.75 22.60 -12.64
N ALA A 225 -3.58 22.75 -12.01
CA ALA A 225 -2.94 24.05 -11.79
C ALA A 225 -2.60 24.77 -13.10
N ALA A 226 -2.08 24.05 -14.10
CA ALA A 226 -1.81 24.60 -15.44
C ALA A 226 -3.11 25.01 -16.17
N ALA A 227 -4.15 24.17 -16.08
CA ALA A 227 -5.46 24.47 -16.67
C ALA A 227 -6.12 25.70 -16.02
N ALA A 228 -6.00 25.87 -14.69
CA ALA A 228 -6.45 27.07 -13.98
C ALA A 228 -5.68 28.31 -14.44
N ALA A 229 -4.34 28.26 -14.45
CA ALA A 229 -3.49 29.36 -14.89
C ALA A 229 -3.80 29.81 -16.34
N SER A 230 -4.13 28.87 -17.24
CA SER A 230 -4.48 29.20 -18.63
C SER A 230 -5.82 29.93 -18.82
N LYS A 231 -6.71 29.95 -17.81
CA LYS A 231 -8.05 30.57 -17.93
C LYS A 231 -8.03 32.08 -17.63
N GLY A 232 -6.98 32.59 -16.98
CA GLY A 232 -6.74 34.03 -16.80
C GLY A 232 -7.65 34.75 -15.80
N SER A 233 -7.26 35.96 -15.40
CA SER A 233 -7.88 36.74 -14.30
C SER A 233 -9.18 37.47 -14.67
N LEU A 234 -9.97 36.94 -15.61
CA LEU A 234 -11.17 37.60 -16.17
C LEU A 234 -12.50 36.89 -15.88
N GLY A 235 -12.50 35.88 -15.01
CA GLY A 235 -13.71 35.22 -14.53
C GLY A 235 -13.77 35.14 -13.01
N LEU A 236 -14.76 35.77 -12.40
CA LEU A 236 -15.17 35.54 -10.99
C LEU A 236 -15.93 34.21 -10.84
N ALA A 237 -15.45 33.16 -11.49
CA ALA A 237 -15.84 31.79 -11.19
C ALA A 237 -15.11 31.37 -9.91
N ARG A 238 -15.82 30.74 -8.96
CA ARG A 238 -15.15 29.97 -7.91
C ARG A 238 -14.27 28.93 -8.59
N GLU A 239 -13.04 28.77 -8.10
CA GLU A 239 -12.26 27.56 -8.36
C GLU A 239 -12.98 26.40 -7.67
N GLU A 240 -13.87 25.72 -8.40
CA GLU A 240 -14.43 24.46 -7.95
C GLU A 240 -13.28 23.45 -7.88
N ALA A 241 -12.99 22.99 -6.66
CA ALA A 241 -11.92 22.04 -6.42
C ALA A 241 -12.21 20.77 -7.22
N VAL A 242 -11.35 20.49 -8.21
CA VAL A 242 -11.48 19.29 -9.04
C VAL A 242 -11.18 18.08 -8.17
N GLU A 243 -12.21 17.42 -7.67
CA GLU A 243 -12.06 16.14 -6.99
C GLU A 243 -11.68 15.05 -8.00
N VAL A 244 -10.73 14.16 -7.65
CA VAL A 244 -10.37 12.99 -8.46
C VAL A 244 -11.36 11.87 -8.16
N CYS A 245 -12.17 11.48 -9.15
CA CYS A 245 -13.05 10.34 -9.00
C CYS A 245 -12.26 9.03 -9.21
N CYS A 246 -12.79 7.92 -8.72
CA CYS A 246 -12.20 6.60 -8.96
C CYS A 246 -12.12 6.26 -10.46
N GLU A 247 -13.03 6.80 -11.28
CA GLU A 247 -13.07 6.66 -12.73
C GLU A 247 -11.85 7.32 -13.40
N ASP A 248 -11.46 8.54 -13.01
CA ASP A 248 -10.26 9.20 -13.54
C ASP A 248 -9.00 8.44 -13.13
N LEU A 249 -8.93 7.93 -11.90
CA LEU A 249 -7.80 7.13 -11.43
C LEU A 249 -7.66 5.82 -12.23
N VAL A 250 -8.78 5.15 -12.56
CA VAL A 250 -8.77 3.96 -13.42
C VAL A 250 -8.29 4.30 -14.83
N ALA A 251 -8.77 5.41 -15.42
CA ALA A 251 -8.33 5.87 -16.73
C ALA A 251 -6.83 6.22 -16.77
N LEU A 252 -6.34 6.94 -15.76
CA LEU A 252 -4.92 7.32 -15.64
C LEU A 252 -4.01 6.11 -15.34
N LEU A 253 -4.52 5.10 -14.63
CA LEU A 253 -3.83 3.81 -14.47
C LEU A 253 -3.74 3.03 -15.78
N VAL A 254 -4.76 3.05 -16.64
CA VAL A 254 -4.70 2.44 -17.99
C VAL A 254 -3.61 3.10 -18.85
N LEU A 255 -3.51 4.43 -18.82
CA LEU A 255 -2.44 5.16 -19.52
C LEU A 255 -1.05 4.83 -18.95
N ALA A 256 -0.90 4.82 -17.62
CA ALA A 256 0.36 4.43 -16.98
C ALA A 256 0.78 2.97 -17.30
N LEU A 257 -0.17 2.04 -17.45
CA LEU A 257 0.09 0.66 -17.91
C LEU A 257 0.49 0.59 -19.39
N ALA A 258 -0.01 1.51 -20.23
CA ALA A 258 0.37 1.59 -21.63
C ALA A 258 1.82 2.07 -21.79
N GLU A 259 2.19 3.13 -21.07
CA GLU A 259 3.54 3.71 -20.99
C GLU A 259 4.57 2.77 -20.33
N GLY A 260 4.22 2.19 -19.19
CA GLY A 260 5.16 1.40 -18.36
C GLY A 260 5.51 0.01 -18.90
N GLY A 261 4.70 -0.52 -19.82
CA GLY A 261 4.74 -1.93 -20.23
C GLY A 261 4.13 -2.86 -19.17
N ALA A 262 3.52 -3.96 -19.62
CA ALA A 262 2.68 -4.81 -18.76
C ALA A 262 3.12 -6.29 -18.70
N ALA A 263 4.35 -6.62 -19.04
CA ALA A 263 4.87 -7.99 -18.94
C ALA A 263 4.71 -8.53 -17.50
N ALA A 264 4.06 -9.70 -17.36
CA ALA A 264 3.75 -10.33 -16.06
C ALA A 264 2.99 -9.44 -15.05
N PHE A 265 2.20 -8.46 -15.52
CA PHE A 265 1.41 -7.60 -14.64
C PHE A 265 0.24 -8.34 -13.99
N VAL A 266 -0.41 -9.28 -14.69
CA VAL A 266 -1.48 -10.12 -14.11
C VAL A 266 -0.93 -11.02 -13.01
N ALA A 267 0.24 -11.64 -13.22
CA ALA A 267 0.93 -12.42 -12.19
C ALA A 267 1.28 -11.55 -10.98
N SER A 268 1.76 -10.32 -11.21
CA SER A 268 2.03 -9.35 -10.14
C SER A 268 0.76 -8.93 -9.38
N TYR A 269 -0.37 -8.76 -10.07
CA TYR A 269 -1.67 -8.50 -9.46
C TYR A 269 -2.13 -9.66 -8.56
N LEU A 270 -2.08 -10.91 -9.05
CA LEU A 270 -2.44 -12.10 -8.26
C LEU A 270 -1.55 -12.22 -7.01
N HIS A 271 -0.24 -11.99 -7.17
CA HIS A 271 0.73 -12.00 -6.08
C HIS A 271 0.39 -10.95 -4.98
N MET A 272 0.01 -9.73 -5.37
CA MET A 272 -0.48 -8.70 -4.43
C MET A 272 -1.85 -9.02 -3.83
N LEU A 273 -2.76 -9.61 -4.60
CA LEU A 273 -4.11 -9.99 -4.15
C LEU A 273 -4.05 -11.03 -3.03
N VAL A 274 -3.23 -12.08 -3.20
CA VAL A 274 -3.03 -13.11 -2.18
C VAL A 274 -2.42 -12.52 -0.90
N LEU A 275 -1.56 -11.49 -0.98
CA LEU A 275 -1.08 -10.76 0.20
C LEU A 275 -2.21 -10.01 0.93
N LEU A 276 -3.07 -9.25 0.24
CA LEU A 276 -4.21 -8.59 0.90
C LEU A 276 -5.20 -9.61 1.50
N LEU A 277 -5.42 -10.73 0.81
CA LEU A 277 -6.19 -11.85 1.35
C LEU A 277 -5.49 -12.50 2.57
N GLN A 278 -4.16 -12.46 2.67
CA GLN A 278 -3.42 -12.93 3.84
C GLN A 278 -3.57 -11.99 5.04
N GLN A 279 -3.79 -10.69 4.84
CA GLN A 279 -3.93 -9.69 5.91
C GLN A 279 -5.31 -9.70 6.62
N SER A 280 -5.45 -8.91 7.70
CA SER A 280 -6.68 -8.82 8.51
C SER A 280 -7.81 -8.10 7.75
N ARG A 281 -9.02 -8.03 8.32
CA ARG A 281 -10.15 -7.36 7.65
C ARG A 281 -9.93 -5.86 7.55
N GLU A 282 -9.29 -5.29 8.57
CA GLU A 282 -9.02 -3.86 8.75
C GLU A 282 -7.98 -3.40 7.72
N ALA A 283 -6.88 -4.15 7.57
CA ALA A 283 -5.84 -3.88 6.57
C ALA A 283 -6.33 -4.00 5.10
N ARG A 284 -7.44 -4.70 4.86
CA ARG A 284 -8.12 -4.73 3.55
C ARG A 284 -9.02 -3.52 3.29
N MET A 285 -9.12 -2.59 4.23
CA MET A 285 -9.80 -1.29 4.07
C MET A 285 -8.80 -0.12 3.88
N ASP A 286 -7.49 -0.38 3.95
CA ASP A 286 -6.44 0.63 3.82
C ASP A 286 -6.26 1.13 2.37
N LYS A 287 -5.50 2.24 2.22
CA LYS A 287 -5.18 2.92 0.95
C LYS A 287 -4.72 1.96 -0.15
N GLU A 288 -3.87 1.01 0.22
CA GLU A 288 -3.34 -0.08 -0.60
C GLU A 288 -4.42 -0.95 -1.24
N ALA A 289 -5.49 -1.29 -0.50
CA ALA A 289 -6.56 -2.14 -0.97
C ALA A 289 -7.48 -1.41 -1.97
N PHE A 290 -7.72 -0.11 -1.74
CA PHE A 290 -8.38 0.75 -2.73
C PHE A 290 -7.56 0.83 -4.03
N TYR A 291 -6.24 0.98 -3.96
CA TYR A 291 -5.38 1.02 -5.15
C TYR A 291 -5.29 -0.31 -5.89
N LEU A 292 -5.25 -1.45 -5.20
CA LEU A 292 -5.33 -2.75 -5.86
C LEU A 292 -6.71 -2.97 -6.51
N THR A 293 -7.77 -2.40 -5.95
CA THR A 293 -9.12 -2.42 -6.55
C THR A 293 -9.21 -1.53 -7.80
N ALA A 294 -8.66 -0.32 -7.78
CA ALA A 294 -8.58 0.55 -8.95
C ALA A 294 -7.75 -0.11 -10.08
N LEU A 295 -6.63 -0.77 -9.73
CA LEU A 295 -5.87 -1.58 -10.68
C LEU A 295 -6.69 -2.76 -11.23
N HIS A 296 -7.45 -3.47 -10.40
CA HIS A 296 -8.31 -4.56 -10.86
C HIS A 296 -9.34 -4.08 -11.91
N SER A 297 -9.94 -2.91 -11.69
CA SER A 297 -10.85 -2.28 -12.66
C SER A 297 -10.13 -1.93 -13.98
N ALA A 298 -8.93 -1.34 -13.92
CA ALA A 298 -8.12 -1.02 -15.10
C ALA A 298 -7.75 -2.28 -15.91
N LEU A 299 -7.29 -3.35 -15.25
CA LEU A 299 -6.96 -4.63 -15.88
C LEU A 299 -8.21 -5.32 -16.45
N THR A 300 -9.35 -5.21 -15.78
CA THR A 300 -10.63 -5.76 -16.25
C THR A 300 -11.10 -5.05 -17.52
N PHE A 301 -11.12 -3.72 -17.52
CA PHE A 301 -11.40 -2.89 -18.68
C PHE A 301 -10.46 -3.24 -19.86
N LEU A 302 -9.15 -3.32 -19.62
CA LEU A 302 -8.17 -3.69 -20.64
C LEU A 302 -8.38 -5.10 -21.22
N SER A 303 -8.85 -6.06 -20.43
CA SER A 303 -9.18 -7.40 -20.93
C SER A 303 -10.43 -7.44 -21.82
N GLN A 304 -11.28 -6.41 -21.75
CA GLN A 304 -12.51 -6.28 -22.53
C GLN A 304 -12.39 -5.27 -23.69
N ALA A 305 -11.37 -4.40 -23.65
CA ALA A 305 -11.11 -3.38 -24.67
C ALA A 305 -10.94 -4.00 -26.07
N ARG A 306 -11.64 -3.43 -27.04
CA ARG A 306 -11.59 -3.81 -28.46
C ARG A 306 -11.30 -2.57 -29.28
N ALA A 307 -10.43 -2.70 -30.28
CA ALA A 307 -10.28 -1.65 -31.27
C ALA A 307 -11.63 -1.45 -31.98
N VAL A 308 -12.12 -0.21 -32.03
CA VAL A 308 -13.29 0.14 -32.82
C VAL A 308 -12.93 -0.11 -34.28
N GLN A 309 -13.56 -1.09 -34.91
CA GLN A 309 -13.46 -1.25 -36.36
C GLN A 309 -14.17 -0.06 -37.00
N THR A 310 -13.39 0.83 -37.61
CA THR A 310 -13.94 1.83 -38.54
C THR A 310 -14.74 1.07 -39.60
N PRO A 311 -16.03 1.38 -39.81
CA PRO A 311 -16.79 0.77 -40.90
C PRO A 311 -16.04 1.02 -42.20
N GLN A 312 -15.76 -0.03 -42.97
CA GLN A 312 -15.29 0.17 -44.33
C GLN A 312 -16.36 0.98 -45.07
N PRO A 313 -16.00 2.08 -45.76
CA PRO A 313 -16.95 2.72 -46.67
C PRO A 313 -17.33 1.68 -47.72
N LEU A 314 -18.63 1.44 -47.87
CA LEU A 314 -19.16 0.58 -48.93
C LEU A 314 -18.68 1.16 -50.27
N SER A 315 -17.75 0.47 -50.92
CA SER A 315 -17.30 0.82 -52.26
C SER A 315 -18.47 0.63 -53.21
N ALA A 316 -19.08 1.73 -53.64
CA ALA A 316 -20.21 1.70 -54.56
C ALA A 316 -19.80 1.02 -55.88
N ALA A 317 -20.62 0.06 -56.29
CA ALA A 317 -20.56 -0.70 -57.54
C ALA A 317 -22.00 -0.92 -58.03
#